data_AF-A0A928YXR0-F1
#
_entry.id   AF-A0A928YXR0-F1
#
_cell.length_a   1.000
_cell.length_b   1.000
_cell.length_c   1.000
_cell.angle_alpha   90.00
_cell.angle_beta   90.00
_cell.angle_gamma   90.00
#
_symmetry.space_group_name_H-M   'P 1'
#
loop_
_entity.id
_entity.type
_entity.pdbx_description
1 polymer ?
#
loop_
_entity_poly.entity_id
_entity_poly.type
_entity_poly.pdbx_seq_one_letter_code
_entity_poly.pdbx_strand_id
1 'polypeptide(L)'
;MISIGSNFFYTVTLPCTLWFLDKGKAETTRKNKVLFIDTRHIYRQIDRAHREFTAAQLEFLANIVRLYRGEAIENEFDSESMLLEQFPDRSYVDVPGLCKVATIGEIEEQGYSLNSGRYVGVAQKAQEEFDFFERLEELNEELETLNAEASELELQIAENVMLLLEG
;
A
#
# COMPACT_ATOMS: atom_id res chain seq x y z
N MET A 1 13.53 1.17 2.56
CA MET A 1 12.49 1.98 1.90
C MET A 1 11.18 1.63 2.55
N ILE A 2 10.35 2.64 2.84
CA ILE A 2 9.09 2.44 3.56
C ILE A 2 7.98 3.06 2.74
N SER A 3 7.03 2.25 2.28
CA SER A 3 5.85 2.72 1.53
C SER A 3 4.69 2.97 2.49
N ILE A 4 4.20 4.21 2.53
CA ILE A 4 3.13 4.68 3.41
C ILE A 4 1.87 4.91 2.57
N GLY A 5 0.73 4.54 3.13
CA GLY A 5 -0.58 4.69 2.48
C GLY A 5 -1.00 6.16 2.31
N SER A 6 -2.13 6.35 1.65
CA SER A 6 -2.79 7.66 1.54
C SER A 6 -3.26 8.20 2.89
N ASN A 7 -3.63 9.48 2.92
CA ASN A 7 -4.27 10.16 4.06
C ASN A 7 -3.34 10.41 5.27
N PHE A 8 -2.03 10.35 5.08
CA PHE A 8 -1.02 10.76 6.08
C PHE A 8 -0.61 12.24 5.97
N PHE A 9 -1.20 12.99 5.04
CA PHE A 9 -1.00 14.44 4.90
C PHE A 9 -2.32 15.17 5.13
N TYR A 10 -2.26 16.37 5.72
CA TYR A 10 -3.45 17.15 6.06
C TYR A 10 -4.19 17.75 4.85
N THR A 11 -3.51 17.97 3.73
CA THR A 11 -4.05 18.73 2.59
C THR A 11 -4.15 17.94 1.30
N VAL A 12 -3.57 16.73 1.24
CA VAL A 12 -3.55 15.87 0.04
C VAL A 12 -3.71 14.41 0.43
N THR A 13 -4.32 13.62 -0.46
CA THR A 13 -4.59 12.19 -0.24
C THR A 13 -3.52 11.27 -0.85
N LEU A 14 -2.34 11.81 -1.18
CA LEU A 14 -1.29 11.05 -1.85
C LEU A 14 -0.59 10.08 -0.89
N PRO A 15 -0.26 8.85 -1.32
CA PRO A 15 0.68 8.01 -0.60
C PRO A 15 2.09 8.60 -0.72
N CYS A 16 2.99 8.20 0.18
CA CYS A 16 4.39 8.60 0.10
C CYS A 16 5.33 7.42 0.35
N THR A 17 6.60 7.63 0.05
CA THR A 17 7.65 6.64 0.34
C THR A 17 8.80 7.34 1.02
N LEU A 18 9.22 6.81 2.16
CA LEU A 18 10.39 7.29 2.89
C LEU A 18 11.64 6.49 2.48
N TRP A 19 12.68 7.23 2.14
CA TRP A 19 13.96 6.69 1.68
C TRP A 19 15.00 6.86 2.76
N PHE A 20 15.52 5.73 3.24
CA PHE A 20 16.58 5.69 4.23
C PHE A 20 17.85 5.19 3.57
N LEU A 21 18.85 6.07 3.51
CA LEU A 21 20.16 5.78 2.91
C LEU A 21 21.19 5.63 4.03
N ASP A 22 21.87 4.48 4.06
CA ASP A 22 22.88 4.16 5.06
C ASP A 22 24.24 4.02 4.35
N LYS A 23 25.13 4.99 4.56
CA LYS A 23 26.51 4.95 4.03
C LYS A 23 27.37 3.91 4.77
N GLY A 24 27.04 3.60 6.03
CA GLY A 24 27.78 2.66 6.87
C GLY A 24 27.55 1.19 6.49
N LYS A 25 26.52 0.88 5.68
CA LYS A 25 26.24 -0.51 5.27
C LYS A 25 27.24 -1.08 4.27
N ALA A 26 28.09 -0.25 3.67
CA ALA A 26 29.02 -0.65 2.59
C ALA A 26 29.99 -1.76 3.01
N GLU A 27 30.40 -1.77 4.27
CA GLU A 27 31.34 -2.75 4.85
C GLU A 27 30.62 -3.85 5.65
N THR A 28 29.34 -4.07 5.38
CA THR A 28 28.51 -5.06 6.11
C THR A 28 27.85 -6.04 5.16
N THR A 29 27.25 -7.11 5.70
CA THR A 29 26.44 -8.08 4.95
C THR A 29 25.18 -7.48 4.32
N ARG A 30 24.84 -6.22 4.67
CA ARG A 30 23.74 -5.42 4.12
C ARG A 30 24.14 -4.62 2.86
N LYS A 31 25.40 -4.71 2.42
CA LYS A 31 25.87 -4.14 1.15
C LYS A 31 25.01 -4.69 0.00
N ASN A 32 24.69 -3.83 -0.97
CA ASN A 32 23.90 -4.20 -2.17
C ASN A 32 22.53 -4.81 -1.86
N LYS A 33 21.98 -4.53 -0.69
CA LYS A 33 20.63 -4.95 -0.28
C LYS A 33 19.78 -3.74 0.07
N VAL A 34 18.50 -3.84 -0.21
CA VAL A 34 17.46 -2.87 0.14
C VAL A 34 16.40 -3.60 0.95
N LEU A 35 16.17 -3.14 2.18
CA LEU A 35 15.01 -3.55 2.97
C LEU A 35 13.81 -2.74 2.50
N PHE A 36 12.78 -3.42 2.00
CA PHE A 36 11.47 -2.87 1.69
C PHE A 36 10.52 -3.16 2.85
N ILE A 37 9.75 -2.15 3.25
CA ILE A 37 8.70 -2.26 4.27
C ILE A 37 7.45 -1.61 3.70
N ASP A 38 6.37 -2.37 3.65
CA ASP A 38 5.07 -1.90 3.20
C ASP A 38 4.18 -1.66 4.42
N THR A 39 3.88 -0.39 4.67
CA THR A 39 3.10 0.04 5.83
C THR A 39 1.75 0.60 5.41
N ARG A 40 1.36 0.43 4.14
CA ARG A 40 0.10 0.99 3.59
C ARG A 40 -1.15 0.54 4.34
N HIS A 41 -1.09 -0.62 5.00
CA HIS A 41 -2.18 -1.19 5.79
C HIS A 41 -2.00 -1.04 7.31
N ILE A 42 -0.92 -0.40 7.77
CA ILE A 42 -0.66 -0.16 9.19
C ILE A 42 -0.98 1.30 9.46
N TYR A 43 -2.08 1.56 10.16
CA TYR A 43 -2.46 2.91 10.56
C TYR A 43 -3.49 2.89 11.66
N ARG A 44 -3.63 4.01 12.35
CA ARG A 44 -4.82 4.39 13.10
C ARG A 44 -5.58 5.41 12.26
N GLN A 45 -6.83 5.11 11.95
CA GLN A 45 -7.73 6.10 11.36
C GLN A 45 -8.15 7.09 12.46
N ILE A 46 -7.87 8.38 12.27
CA ILE A 46 -8.19 9.40 13.29
C ILE A 46 -9.52 10.09 12.99
N ASP A 47 -9.85 10.28 11.72
CA ASP A 47 -11.12 10.78 11.22
C ASP A 47 -11.38 10.24 9.81
N ARG A 48 -12.38 10.74 9.06
CA ARG A 48 -12.68 10.24 7.70
C ARG A 48 -11.56 10.51 6.68
N ALA A 49 -10.76 11.54 6.88
CA ALA A 49 -9.78 12.06 5.94
C ALA A 49 -8.33 11.80 6.34
N HIS A 50 -8.04 11.45 7.59
CA HIS A 50 -6.67 11.38 8.12
C HIS A 50 -6.35 10.06 8.82
N ARG A 51 -5.09 9.66 8.64
CA ARG A 51 -4.45 8.49 9.24
C ARG A 51 -3.16 8.92 9.90
N GLU A 52 -2.80 8.22 10.97
CA GLU A 52 -1.52 8.36 11.63
C GLU A 52 -0.99 6.99 12.08
N PHE A 53 0.26 6.95 12.52
CA PHE A 53 0.76 5.80 13.26
C PHE A 53 0.61 6.04 14.76
N THR A 54 0.20 5.02 15.51
CA THR A 54 0.37 5.04 16.97
C THR A 54 1.85 4.92 17.34
N ALA A 55 2.21 5.28 18.57
CA ALA A 55 3.57 5.09 19.07
C ALA A 55 3.99 3.60 19.01
N ALA A 56 3.10 2.68 19.38
CA ALA A 56 3.31 1.24 19.25
C ALA A 56 3.56 0.80 17.79
N GLN A 57 2.78 1.34 16.84
CA GLN A 57 2.96 1.05 15.41
C GLN A 57 4.32 1.56 14.90
N LEU A 58 4.71 2.78 15.28
CA LEU A 58 6.02 3.34 14.91
C LEU A 58 7.16 2.52 15.49
N GLU A 59 7.06 2.13 16.77
CA GLU A 59 8.05 1.30 17.43
C GLU A 59 8.17 -0.08 16.78
N PHE A 60 7.04 -0.73 16.48
CA PHE A 60 7.02 -1.98 15.73
C PHE A 60 7.76 -1.85 14.38
N LEU A 61 7.45 -0.81 13.60
CA LEU A 61 8.11 -0.56 12.30
C LEU A 61 9.61 -0.28 12.45
N ALA A 62 10.00 0.44 13.50
CA ALA A 62 11.41 0.65 13.83
C ALA A 62 12.10 -0.67 14.22
N ASN A 63 11.42 -1.53 14.98
CA ASN A 63 11.91 -2.84 15.38
C ASN A 63 12.16 -3.78 14.18
N ILE A 64 11.37 -3.70 13.10
CA ILE A 64 11.69 -4.44 11.85
C ILE A 64 13.09 -4.07 11.34
N VAL A 65 13.43 -2.78 11.38
CA VAL A 65 14.75 -2.29 10.97
C VAL A 65 15.83 -2.75 11.95
N ARG A 66 15.56 -2.75 13.26
CA ARG A 66 16.47 -3.24 14.30
C ARG A 66 16.80 -4.72 14.10
N LEU A 67 15.77 -5.54 13.94
CA LEU A 67 15.91 -6.97 13.63
C LEU A 67 16.77 -7.17 12.37
N TYR A 68 16.48 -6.45 11.28
CA TYR A 68 17.27 -6.54 10.05
C TYR A 68 18.75 -6.16 10.25
N ARG A 69 19.03 -5.23 11.17
CA ARG A 69 20.38 -4.78 11.49
C ARG A 69 21.08 -5.64 12.55
N GLY A 70 20.37 -6.55 13.21
CA GLY A 70 20.87 -7.29 14.37
C GLY A 70 21.02 -6.42 15.62
N GLU A 71 20.24 -5.35 15.72
CA GLU A 71 20.18 -4.47 16.90
C GLU A 71 19.16 -5.01 17.92
N ALA A 72 19.32 -4.65 19.19
CA ALA A 72 18.33 -4.97 20.22
C ALA A 72 16.99 -4.28 19.93
N ILE A 73 15.88 -5.01 20.11
CA ILE A 73 14.52 -4.46 19.97
C ILE A 73 14.15 -3.57 21.14
N GLU A 74 13.26 -2.63 20.90
CA GLU A 74 12.68 -1.74 21.91
C GLU A 74 11.23 -2.15 22.20
N ASN A 75 10.74 -1.86 23.40
CA ASN A 75 9.34 -2.07 23.78
C ASN A 75 8.87 -1.01 24.81
N GLU A 76 9.20 0.25 24.56
CA GLU A 76 8.77 1.41 25.34
C GLU A 76 7.29 1.74 25.12
N PHE A 77 6.72 1.41 23.95
CA PHE A 77 5.34 1.71 23.59
C PHE A 77 4.47 0.47 23.40
N ASP A 78 4.82 -0.63 24.09
CA ASP A 78 4.05 -1.89 24.13
C ASP A 78 3.82 -2.53 22.74
N SER A 79 4.77 -2.37 21.81
CA SER A 79 4.72 -2.95 20.46
C SER A 79 5.08 -4.44 20.38
N GLU A 80 5.51 -5.07 21.48
CA GLU A 80 5.99 -6.46 21.52
C GLU A 80 4.97 -7.46 20.97
N SER A 81 3.68 -7.27 21.25
CA SER A 81 2.63 -8.14 20.73
C SER A 81 2.59 -8.15 19.19
N MET A 82 2.64 -6.96 18.57
CA MET A 82 2.70 -6.81 17.11
C MET A 82 3.99 -7.39 16.52
N LEU A 83 5.10 -7.22 17.25
CA LEU A 83 6.38 -7.73 16.83
C LEU A 83 6.40 -9.26 16.83
N LEU A 84 5.97 -9.90 17.91
CA LEU A 84 5.99 -11.35 18.07
C LEU A 84 4.98 -12.07 17.16
N GLU A 85 3.89 -11.39 16.77
CA GLU A 85 2.96 -11.91 15.77
C GLU A 85 3.66 -12.15 14.42
N GLN A 86 4.55 -11.25 14.03
CA GLN A 86 5.24 -11.30 12.74
C GLN A 86 6.64 -11.96 12.83
N PHE A 87 7.29 -11.86 13.99
CA PHE A 87 8.65 -12.32 14.26
C PHE A 87 8.72 -13.08 15.60
N PRO A 88 8.12 -14.29 15.69
CA PRO A 88 8.03 -15.04 16.95
C PRO A 88 9.40 -15.36 17.56
N ASP A 89 10.41 -15.56 16.72
CA ASP A 89 11.78 -15.88 17.13
C ASP A 89 12.63 -14.62 17.44
N ARG A 90 12.04 -13.42 17.42
CA ARG A 90 12.75 -12.14 17.60
C ARG A 90 13.97 -12.00 16.68
N SER A 91 13.86 -12.55 15.48
CA SER A 91 14.88 -12.46 14.44
C SER A 91 14.21 -12.03 13.13
N TYR A 92 14.98 -11.36 12.27
CA TYR A 92 14.45 -10.88 11.00
C TYR A 92 14.18 -12.05 10.04
N VAL A 93 12.98 -12.05 9.45
CA VAL A 93 12.60 -12.90 8.32
C VAL A 93 11.86 -12.05 7.29
N ASP A 94 11.85 -12.47 6.02
CA ASP A 94 10.96 -11.84 5.04
C ASP A 94 9.51 -12.22 5.38
N VAL A 95 8.62 -11.23 5.48
CA VAL A 95 7.21 -11.42 5.83
C VAL A 95 6.34 -10.95 4.67
N PRO A 96 5.58 -11.86 4.01
CA PRO A 96 4.71 -11.50 2.90
C PRO A 96 3.75 -10.36 3.22
N GLY A 97 3.69 -9.37 2.34
CA GLY A 97 2.88 -8.16 2.49
C GLY A 97 3.39 -7.14 3.51
N LEU A 98 4.47 -7.42 4.24
CA LEU A 98 5.01 -6.52 5.26
C LEU A 98 6.44 -6.09 4.95
N CYS A 99 7.39 -7.01 4.82
CA CYS A 99 8.78 -6.64 4.58
C CYS A 99 9.58 -7.71 3.82
N LYS A 100 10.54 -7.25 3.02
CA LYS A 100 11.46 -8.12 2.29
C LYS A 100 12.81 -7.44 2.09
N VAL A 101 13.90 -8.20 2.19
CA VAL A 101 15.21 -7.77 1.72
C VAL A 101 15.40 -8.20 0.27
N ALA A 102 15.55 -7.23 -0.63
CA ALA A 102 15.89 -7.49 -2.03
C ALA A 102 17.34 -7.08 -2.34
N THR A 103 17.97 -7.85 -3.21
CA THR A 103 19.27 -7.56 -3.81
C THR A 103 19.14 -6.55 -4.95
N ILE A 104 20.27 -5.96 -5.36
CA ILE A 104 20.28 -5.10 -6.56
C ILE A 104 19.83 -5.88 -7.79
N GLY A 105 20.22 -7.15 -7.96
CA GLY A 105 19.79 -7.97 -9.09
C GLY A 105 18.27 -8.15 -9.17
N GLU A 106 17.61 -8.45 -8.04
CA GLU A 106 16.14 -8.51 -7.98
C GLU A 106 15.49 -7.16 -8.35
N ILE A 107 16.12 -6.04 -7.99
CA ILE A 107 15.63 -4.70 -8.34
C ILE A 107 15.78 -4.43 -9.84
N GLU A 108 16.87 -4.89 -10.46
CA GLU A 108 17.10 -4.79 -11.90
C GLU A 108 16.07 -5.60 -12.69
N GLU A 109 15.77 -6.82 -12.26
CA GLU A 109 14.72 -7.66 -12.84
C GLU A 109 13.32 -6.99 -12.78
N GLN A 110 13.10 -6.15 -11.76
CA GLN A 110 11.88 -5.35 -11.61
C GLN A 110 11.94 -3.99 -12.33
N GLY A 111 12.92 -3.77 -13.21
CA GLY A 111 13.07 -2.56 -14.00
C GLY A 111 13.39 -1.33 -13.16
N TYR A 112 14.17 -1.49 -12.09
CA TYR A 112 14.52 -0.45 -11.12
C TYR A 112 13.32 0.18 -10.39
N SER A 113 12.17 -0.49 -10.40
CA SER A 113 11.01 -0.03 -9.63
C SER A 113 11.28 -0.19 -8.14
N LEU A 114 11.14 0.87 -7.36
CA LEU A 114 11.37 0.84 -5.91
C LEU A 114 10.06 0.85 -5.10
N ASN A 115 8.97 0.42 -5.71
CA ASN A 115 7.70 0.24 -5.02
C ASN A 115 7.77 -1.03 -4.14
N SER A 116 7.65 -0.86 -2.82
CA SER A 116 7.76 -1.97 -1.85
C SER A 116 6.83 -3.14 -2.17
N GLY A 117 5.63 -2.86 -2.68
CA GLY A 117 4.64 -3.88 -3.03
C GLY A 117 5.12 -4.91 -4.07
N ARG A 118 6.08 -4.55 -4.93
CA ARG A 118 6.68 -5.49 -5.89
C ARG A 118 7.57 -6.54 -5.23
N TYR A 119 8.09 -6.25 -4.04
CA TYR A 119 9.05 -7.09 -3.35
C TYR A 119 8.39 -7.85 -2.20
N VAL A 120 7.60 -7.16 -1.37
CA VAL A 120 6.99 -7.80 -0.19
C VAL A 120 5.90 -8.81 -0.56
N GLY A 121 5.38 -8.76 -1.79
CA GLY A 121 4.25 -9.60 -2.20
C GLY A 121 2.96 -9.22 -1.48
N VAL A 122 2.02 -10.16 -1.41
CA VAL A 122 0.74 -9.96 -0.72
C VAL A 122 0.76 -10.87 0.51
N ALA A 123 0.37 -10.33 1.68
CA ALA A 123 0.12 -11.18 2.83
C ALA A 123 -0.97 -12.19 2.42
N GLN A 124 -0.75 -13.49 2.70
CA GLN A 124 -1.85 -14.46 2.63
C GLN A 124 -2.84 -14.12 3.75
N LYS A 125 -3.65 -13.08 3.56
CA LYS A 125 -5.01 -13.17 4.06
C LYS A 125 -5.59 -14.38 3.35
N ALA A 126 -6.22 -15.29 4.11
CA ALA A 126 -7.27 -16.14 3.51
C ALA A 126 -8.01 -15.22 2.57
N GLN A 127 -8.08 -15.56 1.28
CA GLN A 127 -8.85 -14.77 0.33
C GLN A 127 -10.17 -14.48 1.04
N GLU A 128 -10.34 -13.25 1.52
CA GLU A 128 -11.62 -12.62 1.40
C GLU A 128 -11.76 -12.59 -0.11
N GLU A 129 -12.30 -13.69 -0.64
CA GLU A 129 -12.92 -13.84 -1.93
C GLU A 129 -14.17 -12.95 -1.94
N PHE A 130 -14.02 -11.74 -1.38
CA PHE A 130 -15.01 -10.73 -1.27
C PHE A 130 -14.95 -10.03 -2.61
N ASP A 131 -15.91 -10.43 -3.44
CA ASP A 131 -16.72 -9.46 -4.16
C ASP A 131 -15.96 -8.69 -5.25
N PHE A 132 -14.88 -9.25 -5.83
CA PHE A 132 -14.33 -8.64 -7.04
C PHE A 132 -15.32 -8.80 -8.21
N PHE A 133 -15.83 -10.03 -8.39
CA PHE A 133 -16.76 -10.32 -9.48
C PHE A 133 -18.13 -9.70 -9.25
N GLU A 134 -18.66 -9.77 -8.02
CA GLU A 134 -19.96 -9.18 -7.67
C GLU A 134 -19.89 -7.63 -7.72
N ARG A 135 -18.80 -6.99 -7.25
CA ARG A 135 -18.61 -5.54 -7.44
C ARG A 135 -18.39 -5.14 -8.89
N LEU A 136 -17.68 -5.96 -9.67
CA LEU A 136 -17.51 -5.72 -11.10
C LEU A 136 -18.85 -5.83 -11.84
N GLU A 137 -19.68 -6.80 -11.47
CA GLU A 137 -21.03 -7.00 -12.01
C GLU A 137 -21.92 -5.82 -11.66
N GLU A 138 -21.98 -5.40 -10.38
CA GLU A 138 -22.71 -4.21 -9.93
C GLU A 138 -22.28 -2.95 -10.70
N LEU A 139 -20.97 -2.72 -10.84
CA LEU A 139 -20.44 -1.57 -11.58
C LEU A 139 -20.77 -1.64 -13.08
N ASN A 140 -20.83 -2.84 -13.66
CA ASN A 140 -21.19 -3.03 -15.06
C ASN A 140 -22.69 -2.80 -15.29
N GLU A 141 -23.56 -3.25 -14.39
CA GLU A 141 -25.00 -2.96 -14.43
C GLU A 141 -25.29 -1.46 -14.31
N GLU A 142 -24.58 -0.77 -13.41
CA GLU A 142 -24.67 0.68 -13.28
C GLU A 142 -24.22 1.38 -14.58
N LEU A 143 -23.11 0.93 -15.18
CA LEU A 143 -22.61 1.44 -16.46
C LEU A 143 -23.63 1.24 -17.59
N GLU A 144 -24.26 0.06 -17.69
CA GLU A 144 -25.27 -0.22 -18.70
C GLU A 144 -26.51 0.67 -18.55
N THR A 145 -26.95 0.90 -17.31
CA THR A 145 -28.07 1.80 -17.01
C THR A 145 -27.74 3.23 -17.46
N LEU A 146 -26.56 3.74 -17.08
CA LEU A 146 -26.11 5.07 -17.49
C LEU A 146 -25.97 5.21 -19.01
N ASN A 147 -25.53 4.16 -19.71
CA ASN A 147 -25.46 4.17 -21.18
C ASN A 147 -26.84 4.22 -21.84
N ALA A 148 -27.84 3.53 -21.27
CA ALA A 148 -29.22 3.58 -21.77
C ALA A 148 -29.81 4.99 -21.59
N GLU A 149 -29.65 5.58 -20.40
CA GLU A 149 -30.08 6.96 -20.12
C GLU A 149 -29.39 7.97 -21.04
N ALA A 150 -28.08 7.82 -21.26
CA ALA A 150 -27.32 8.66 -22.17
C ALA A 150 -27.86 8.58 -23.61
N SER A 151 -28.17 7.38 -24.09
CA SER A 151 -28.73 7.17 -25.44
C SER A 151 -30.11 7.81 -25.60
N GLU A 152 -30.95 7.74 -24.57
CA GLU A 152 -32.29 8.34 -24.58
C GLU A 152 -32.21 9.87 -24.63
N LEU A 153 -31.29 10.46 -23.86
CA LEU A 153 -30.98 11.89 -23.93
C LEU A 153 -30.43 12.29 -25.30
N GLU A 154 -29.56 11.47 -25.90
CA GLU A 154 -29.00 11.72 -27.23
C GLU A 154 -30.09 11.79 -28.31
N LEU A 155 -31.06 10.87 -28.25
CA LEU A 155 -32.23 10.87 -29.14
C LEU A 155 -33.10 12.12 -28.95
N GLN A 156 -33.41 12.49 -27.71
CA GLN A 156 -34.20 13.70 -27.42
C GLN A 156 -33.50 14.96 -27.93
N ILE A 157 -32.17 15.05 -27.78
CA ILE A 157 -31.39 16.17 -28.33
C ILE A 157 -31.50 16.20 -29.86
N ALA A 158 -31.36 15.06 -30.53
CA ALA A 158 -31.47 14.97 -31.98
C ALA A 158 -32.85 15.39 -32.50
N GLU A 159 -33.93 14.95 -31.85
CA GLU A 159 -35.31 15.36 -32.17
C GLU A 159 -35.52 16.86 -31.99
N ASN A 160 -35.08 17.40 -30.85
CA ASN A 160 -35.19 18.84 -30.56
C ASN A 160 -34.42 19.68 -31.58
N VAL A 161 -33.24 19.23 -32.02
CA VAL A 161 -32.46 19.91 -33.06
C VAL A 161 -33.18 19.88 -34.41
N MET A 162 -33.78 18.75 -34.82
CA MET A 162 -34.57 18.71 -36.05
C MET A 162 -35.75 19.68 -36.00
N LEU A 163 -36.52 19.70 -34.91
CA LEU A 163 -37.66 20.61 -34.74
C LEU A 163 -37.25 22.09 -34.85
N LEU A 164 -36.08 22.44 -34.31
CA LEU A 164 -35.52 23.79 -34.41
C LEU A 164 -35.03 24.16 -35.82
N LEU A 165 -34.65 23.19 -36.65
CA LEU A 165 -34.19 23.41 -38.01
C LEU A 165 -35.34 23.46 -39.03
N GLU A 166 -36.47 22.81 -38.73
CA GLU A 166 -37.65 22.75 -39.60
C GLU A 166 -38.71 23.83 -39.30
N GLY A 167 -38.62 24.51 -38.15
CA GLY A 167 -39.47 25.66 -37.78
C GLY A 167 -38.86 27.01 -38.13
#